data_AF-A0A7X3Y4C2-F1
#
_entry.id   AF-A0A7X3Y4C2-F1
#
_cell.length_a   1.000
_cell.length_b   1.000
_cell.length_c   1.000
_cell.angle_alpha   90.00
_cell.angle_beta   90.00
_cell.angle_gamma   90.00
#
_symmetry.space_group_name_H-M   'P 1'
#
loop_
_entity.id
_entity.type
_entity.pdbx_description
1 polymer ?
#
loop_
_entity_poly.entity_id
_entity_poly.type
_entity_poly.pdbx_seq_one_letter_code
_entity_poly.pdbx_strand_id
1 'polypeptide(L)' 'MVGKFLGFLQKEEPEEDPVCHMMVSPSKPPGGSYEYEGTTYYFCGPGCRVAFSKEPEAYLSGEKSMEM' A
#
# COMPACT_ATOMS: atom_id res chain seq x y z
N MET A 1 -36.68 11.86 -17.01
CA MET A 1 -36.10 10.64 -17.60
C MET A 1 -34.64 10.55 -17.17
N VAL A 2 -34.30 9.46 -16.47
CA VAL A 2 -32.96 8.93 -16.20
C VAL A 2 -31.90 9.90 -15.66
N GLY A 3 -31.89 10.08 -14.34
CA GLY A 3 -30.64 10.37 -13.65
C GLY A 3 -29.68 9.18 -13.73
N LYS A 4 -28.40 9.47 -13.42
CA LYS A 4 -27.40 8.53 -12.91
C LYS A 4 -26.70 7.63 -13.96
N PHE A 5 -25.70 8.18 -14.64
CA PHE A 5 -24.58 7.40 -15.20
C PHE A 5 -23.24 8.18 -15.20
N LEU A 6 -22.97 9.00 -14.17
CA LEU A 6 -21.58 9.22 -13.74
C LEU A 6 -21.24 8.11 -12.75
N GLY A 7 -21.00 6.91 -13.25
CA GLY A 7 -20.71 5.75 -12.43
C GLY A 7 -19.62 4.91 -13.05
N PHE A 8 -18.55 4.71 -12.29
CA PHE A 8 -17.63 3.58 -12.40
C PHE A 8 -16.53 3.65 -13.45
N LEU A 9 -15.56 4.52 -13.20
CA LEU A 9 -14.15 4.15 -13.31
C LEU A 9 -13.40 4.88 -12.18
N GLN A 10 -13.52 4.35 -10.95
CA GLN A 10 -12.50 4.64 -9.94
C GLN A 10 -11.27 3.86 -10.39
N LYS A 11 -10.43 4.52 -11.20
CA LYS A 11 -9.10 4.01 -11.51
C LYS A 11 -8.37 3.92 -10.19
N GLU A 12 -8.00 2.71 -9.77
CA GLU A 12 -7.18 2.53 -8.59
C GLU A 12 -5.80 3.12 -8.88
N GLU A 13 -5.45 4.17 -8.14
CA GLU A 13 -4.13 4.77 -8.23
C GLU A 13 -3.13 3.84 -7.52
N PRO A 14 -1.92 3.65 -8.08
CA PRO A 14 -0.91 2.85 -7.42
C PRO A 14 -0.49 3.51 -6.11
N GLU A 15 -0.27 2.68 -5.09
CA GLU A 15 0.18 3.09 -3.75
C GLU A 15 1.67 2.78 -3.59
N GLU A 16 2.37 3.51 -2.74
CA GLU A 16 3.81 3.32 -2.51
C GLU A 16 4.03 2.33 -1.36
N ASP A 17 4.86 1.30 -1.57
CA ASP A 17 5.33 0.41 -0.49
C ASP A 17 6.21 1.22 0.48
N PRO A 18 5.82 1.40 1.76
CA PRO A 18 6.55 2.24 2.71
C PRO A 18 7.94 1.68 3.09
N VAL A 19 8.26 0.45 2.68
CA VAL A 19 9.53 -0.20 2.99
C VAL A 19 10.59 0.07 1.92
N CYS A 20 10.22 -0.04 0.65
CA CYS A 20 11.16 0.02 -0.47
C CYS A 20 10.79 1.03 -1.56
N HIS A 21 9.71 1.80 -1.35
CA HIS A 21 9.25 2.86 -2.26
C HIS A 21 8.81 2.36 -3.64
N MET A 22 8.51 1.06 -3.77
CA MET A 22 7.99 0.48 -5.00
C MET A 22 6.50 0.80 -5.13
N MET A 23 6.07 1.28 -6.30
CA MET A 23 4.65 1.46 -6.61
C MET A 23 3.94 0.11 -6.76
N VAL A 24 2.85 -0.10 -6.04
CA VAL A 24 2.06 -1.33 -6.00
C VAL A 24 0.59 -1.07 -6.29
N SER A 25 -0.07 -2.06 -6.91
CA SER A 25 -1.52 -2.00 -7.15
C SER A 25 -2.28 -2.40 -5.88
N PRO A 26 -3.18 -1.54 -5.34
CA PRO A 26 -3.92 -1.86 -4.12
C PRO A 26 -5.00 -2.94 -4.30
N SER A 27 -5.54 -3.19 -5.50
CA SER A 27 -6.47 -4.32 -5.72
C SER A 27 -5.80 -5.69 -5.60
N LYS A 28 -4.51 -5.79 -5.94
CA LYS A 28 -3.78 -7.07 -5.94
C LYS A 28 -2.31 -6.89 -5.58
N PRO A 29 -2.00 -6.43 -4.36
CA PRO A 29 -0.63 -6.24 -3.90
C PRO A 29 0.09 -7.60 -3.80
N PRO A 30 1.23 -7.82 -4.47
CA PRO A 30 1.91 -9.12 -4.42
C PRO A 30 2.40 -9.50 -3.01
N GLY A 31 2.73 -8.50 -2.19
CA GLY A 31 3.11 -8.68 -0.78
C GLY A 31 1.94 -8.75 0.20
N GLY A 32 0.72 -8.52 -0.27
CA GLY A 32 -0.47 -8.36 0.56
C GLY A 32 -0.58 -6.95 1.15
N SER A 33 -1.45 -6.81 2.15
CA SER A 33 -1.67 -5.58 2.90
C SER A 33 -1.49 -5.77 4.40
N TYR A 34 -1.35 -4.66 5.13
CA TYR A 34 -1.28 -4.62 6.59
C TYR A 34 -1.98 -3.36 7.09
N GLU A 35 -2.86 -3.51 8.08
CA GLU A 35 -3.54 -2.38 8.71
C GLU A 35 -2.73 -1.90 9.92
N TYR A 36 -2.43 -0.60 9.95
CA TYR A 36 -1.75 0.07 11.05
C TYR A 36 -2.41 1.42 11.30
N GLU A 37 -2.84 1.68 12.54
CA GLU A 37 -3.51 2.93 12.94
C GLU A 37 -4.70 3.33 12.05
N GLY A 38 -5.47 2.34 11.57
CA GLY A 38 -6.62 2.56 10.69
C GLY A 38 -6.26 2.89 9.24
N THR A 39 -4.98 2.83 8.87
CA THR A 39 -4.49 2.96 7.50
C THR A 39 -4.08 1.59 6.97
N THR A 40 -4.55 1.24 5.76
CA THR A 40 -4.12 0.02 5.07
C THR A 40 -2.91 0.34 4.20
N TYR A 41 -1.79 -0.35 4.46
CA TYR A 41 -0.57 -0.28 3.66
C TYR A 41 -0.46 -1.48 2.74
N TYR A 42 0.13 -1.29 1.57
CA TYR A 42 0.24 -2.29 0.51
C TYR A 42 1.71 -2.56 0.19
N PHE A 43 2.06 -3.82 -0.06
CA PHE A 43 3.45 -4.23 -0.16
C PHE A 43 3.77 -4.91 -1.48
N CYS A 44 4.97 -4.69 -1.99
CA CYS A 44 5.46 -5.27 -3.24
C CYS A 44 5.84 -6.75 -3.08
N GLY A 45 6.15 -7.18 -1.85
CA GLY A 45 6.46 -8.56 -1.53
C GLY A 45 6.22 -8.90 -0.06
N PRO A 46 6.11 -10.19 0.30
CA PRO A 46 5.88 -10.61 1.68
C PRO A 46 7.00 -10.16 2.64
N GLY A 47 8.22 -10.02 2.14
CA GLY A 47 9.36 -9.50 2.90
C GLY A 47 9.13 -8.08 3.42
N CYS A 48 8.68 -7.16 2.56
CA CYS A 48 8.33 -5.80 2.94
C CYS A 48 7.21 -5.79 4.00
N ARG A 49 6.11 -6.52 3.76
CA ARG A 49 5.01 -6.60 4.73
C ARG A 49 5.46 -7.09 6.11
N VAL A 50 6.28 -8.15 6.14
CA VAL A 50 6.78 -8.72 7.40
C VAL A 50 7.71 -7.74 8.10
N ALA A 51 8.58 -7.03 7.38
CA ALA A 51 9.44 -6.02 7.98
C ALA A 51 8.63 -4.84 8.53
N PHE A 52 7.72 -4.30 7.74
CA PHE A 52 6.82 -3.22 8.17
C PHE A 52 6.05 -3.62 9.44
N SER A 53 5.45 -4.80 9.49
CA SER A 53 4.67 -5.26 10.65
C SER A 53 5.45 -5.35 11.96
N LYS A 54 6.79 -5.40 11.91
CA LYS A 54 7.64 -5.43 13.11
C LYS A 54 7.93 -4.04 13.64
N GLU A 55 8.10 -3.07 12.75
CA GLU A 55 8.55 -1.71 13.10
C GLU A 55 7.86 -0.64 12.21
N PRO A 56 6.52 -0.50 12.22
CA PRO A 56 5.80 0.37 11.29
C PRO A 56 6.26 1.83 11.36
N GLU A 57 6.40 2.36 12.57
CA GLU A 57 6.77 3.77 12.80
C GLU A 57 8.14 4.11 12.19
N ALA A 58 9.11 3.20 12.24
CA ALA A 58 10.45 3.43 11.69
C ALA A 58 10.45 3.53 10.15
N TYR A 59 9.57 2.78 9.48
CA TYR A 59 9.38 2.90 8.03
C TYR A 59 8.55 4.13 7.66
N LEU A 60 7.51 4.44 8.43
CA LEU A 60 6.66 5.62 8.19
C LEU A 60 7.38 6.95 8.47
N SER A 61 8.35 6.97 9.39
CA SER A 61 9.18 8.13 9.66
C SER A 61 10.33 8.32 8.65
N GLY A 62 10.60 7.29 7.83
CA GLY A 62 11.76 7.25 6.94
C GLY A 62 13.10 6.96 7.66
N GLU A 63 13.08 6.62 8.95
CA GLU A 63 14.27 6.15 9.68
C GLU A 63 14.83 4.85 9.07
N LYS A 64 13.93 3.99 8.59
CA LYS A 64 14.26 2.76 7.88
C LYS A 64 13.72 2.76 6.46
N SER A 65 14.54 2.28 5.55
CA SER A 65 14.16 1.83 4.21
C SER A 65 14.96 0.58 3.88
N MET A 66 14.42 -0.29 3.03
CA MET A 66 15.15 -1.41 2.44
C MET A 66 15.26 -1.21 0.95
N GLU A 67 16.49 -1.11 0.46
CA GLU A 67 16.76 -1.19 -0.97
C GLU A 67 16.61 -2.64 -1.44
N MET A 68 15.84 -2.83 -2.52
CA MET A 68 15.66 -4.11 -3.22
C MET A 68 16.30 -4.07 -4.60
#